data_AF-A0A9X3ISZ9-F1
#
_entry.id   AF-A0A9X3ISZ9-F1
#
_cell.length_a   1.000
_cell.length_b   1.000
_cell.length_c   1.000
_cell.angle_alpha   90.00
_cell.angle_beta   90.00
_cell.angle_gamma   90.00
#
_symmetry.space_group_name_H-M   'P 1'
#
loop_
_entity.id
_entity.type
_entity.pdbx_description
1 polymer ?
#
loop_
_entity_poly.entity_id
_entity_poly.type
_entity_poly.pdbx_seq_one_letter_code
_entity_poly.pdbx_strand_id
1 'polypeptide(L)'
;MQFDWLYEEPFAHIARQHPAVHEMIPYGRLRWKKQRFSRSTLSEQVSFYRELRACKYDAVIDVQGRIKSARVTWLFGAPVYGLDAQVATDSDTPLFI
;
A
#
# COMPACT_ATOMS: atom_id res chain seq x y z
N MET A 1 18.98 7.55 -5.89
CA MET A 1 17.94 7.06 -4.96
C MET A 1 16.61 7.25 -5.67
N GLN A 2 15.82 6.19 -5.78
CA GLN A 2 14.56 6.17 -6.53
C GLN A 2 13.43 5.87 -5.57
N PHE A 3 12.33 6.61 -5.67
CA PHE A 3 11.18 6.43 -4.80
C PHE A 3 9.93 6.24 -5.64
N ASP A 4 9.22 5.15 -5.39
CA ASP A 4 7.92 4.91 -5.96
C ASP A 4 6.87 5.10 -4.86
N TRP A 5 5.80 5.83 -5.21
CA TRP A 5 4.79 6.24 -4.25
C TRP A 5 3.50 5.45 -4.47
N LEU A 6 3.16 4.59 -3.50
CA LEU A 6 1.87 3.92 -3.43
C LEU A 6 0.78 4.87 -2.90
N TYR A 7 -0.27 5.14 -3.68
CA TYR A 7 -1.34 6.08 -3.30
C TYR A 7 -2.74 5.50 -3.51
N GLU A 8 -3.71 5.86 -2.65
CA GLU A 8 -5.12 5.59 -2.94
C GLU A 8 -5.64 6.59 -3.99
N GLU A 9 -6.42 6.13 -4.95
CA GLU A 9 -6.89 6.91 -6.11
C GLU A 9 -7.42 8.34 -5.81
N PRO A 10 -8.16 8.61 -4.71
CA PRO A 10 -8.59 9.97 -4.38
C PRO A 10 -7.42 10.97 -4.18
N PHE A 11 -6.23 10.48 -3.87
CA PHE A 11 -5.04 11.29 -3.58
C PHE A 11 -4.05 11.34 -4.75
N ALA A 12 -4.46 10.95 -5.95
CA ALA A 12 -3.61 10.94 -7.15
C ALA A 12 -2.92 12.28 -7.47
N HIS A 13 -3.50 13.39 -7.01
CA HIS A 13 -3.00 14.74 -7.26
C HIS A 13 -1.90 15.18 -6.29
N ILE A 14 -1.74 14.53 -5.14
CA ILE A 14 -0.85 14.99 -4.07
C ILE A 14 0.62 14.69 -4.38
N ALA A 15 0.93 13.45 -4.80
CA ALA A 15 2.32 13.01 -4.94
C ALA A 15 2.94 13.25 -6.34
N ARG A 16 2.14 13.63 -7.34
CA ARG A 16 2.63 13.91 -8.71
C ARG A 16 3.56 15.13 -8.84
N GLN A 17 3.71 15.93 -7.78
CA GLN A 17 4.49 17.17 -7.81
C GLN A 17 5.85 17.07 -7.12
N HIS A 18 6.22 15.92 -6.53
CA HIS A 18 7.47 15.81 -5.81
C HIS A 18 8.60 15.30 -6.73
N PRO A 19 9.69 16.06 -6.93
CA PRO A 19 10.74 15.73 -7.91
C PRO A 19 11.52 14.45 -7.61
N ALA A 20 11.43 13.93 -6.38
CA ALA A 20 12.06 12.67 -5.99
C ALA A 20 11.21 11.42 -6.28
N VAL A 21 9.93 11.58 -6.65
CA VAL A 21 9.04 10.45 -6.96
C VAL A 21 9.24 10.06 -8.42
N HIS A 22 9.62 8.81 -8.65
CA HIS A 22 9.82 8.25 -9.98
C HIS A 22 8.51 7.70 -10.54
N GLU A 23 7.87 6.78 -9.80
CA GLU A 23 6.60 6.18 -10.19
C GLU A 23 5.49 6.42 -9.18
N MET A 24 4.28 6.58 -9.69
CA MET A 24 3.05 6.72 -8.91
C MET A 24 2.24 5.43 -9.05
N ILE A 25 2.19 4.62 -7.99
CA ILE A 25 1.54 3.31 -7.99
C ILE A 25 0.12 3.42 -7.43
N PRO A 26 -0.93 3.25 -8.26
CA PRO A 26 -2.31 3.37 -7.80
C PRO A 26 -2.74 2.16 -6.98
N TYR A 27 -3.28 2.41 -5.79
CA TYR A 27 -3.84 1.40 -4.90
C TYR A 27 -5.37 1.41 -4.93
N GLY A 28 -5.95 0.40 -5.57
CA GLY A 28 -7.41 0.29 -5.83
C GLY A 28 -8.29 -0.02 -4.63
N ARG A 29 -7.82 0.15 -3.38
CA ARG A 29 -8.50 -0.32 -2.16
C ARG A 29 -9.97 0.06 -2.07
N LEU A 30 -10.31 1.31 -2.35
CA LEU A 30 -11.69 1.81 -2.26
C LEU A 30 -12.59 1.19 -3.33
N ARG A 31 -12.08 1.00 -4.55
CA ARG A 31 -12.80 0.27 -5.62
C ARG A 31 -13.03 -1.17 -5.19
N TRP A 32 -11.99 -1.85 -4.72
CA TRP A 32 -12.07 -3.25 -4.30
C TRP A 32 -13.04 -3.44 -3.13
N LYS A 33 -13.08 -2.50 -2.19
CA LYS A 33 -14.02 -2.55 -1.06
C LYS A 33 -15.48 -2.57 -1.54
N LYS A 34 -15.82 -1.82 -2.59
CA LYS A 34 -17.19 -1.77 -3.16
C LYS A 34 -17.60 -3.09 -3.83
N GLN A 35 -16.66 -3.84 -4.39
CA GLN A 35 -16.92 -5.06 -5.15
C GLN A 35 -16.10 -6.27 -4.64
N ARG A 36 -15.95 -6.38 -3.32
CA ARG A 36 -15.00 -7.30 -2.66
C ARG A 36 -15.15 -8.80 -2.97
N PHE A 37 -16.30 -9.20 -3.50
CA PHE A 37 -16.60 -10.59 -3.89
C PHE A 37 -16.62 -10.83 -5.40
N SER A 38 -16.38 -9.77 -6.19
CA SER A 38 -16.33 -9.91 -7.65
C SER A 38 -15.04 -10.62 -8.07
N ARG A 39 -15.15 -11.50 -9.07
CA ARG A 39 -13.99 -12.16 -9.68
C ARG A 39 -13.00 -11.17 -10.26
N SER A 40 -13.49 -10.06 -10.80
CA SER A 40 -12.66 -8.96 -11.32
C SER A 40 -11.79 -8.34 -10.22
N THR A 41 -12.38 -7.99 -9.08
CA THR A 41 -11.64 -7.41 -7.94
C THR A 41 -10.57 -8.38 -7.40
N LEU A 42 -10.90 -9.67 -7.28
CA LEU A 42 -9.93 -10.67 -6.83
C LEU A 42 -8.77 -10.81 -7.83
N SER A 43 -9.07 -10.87 -9.13
CA SER A 43 -8.05 -10.93 -10.18
C SER A 43 -7.16 -9.70 -10.17
N GLU A 44 -7.74 -8.51 -10.01
CA GLU A 44 -7.01 -7.24 -9.95
C GLU A 44 -6.07 -7.18 -8.74
N GLN A 45 -6.56 -7.59 -7.56
CA GLN A 45 -5.73 -7.69 -6.34
C GLN A 45 -4.54 -8.63 -6.53
N VAL A 46 -4.78 -9.82 -7.08
CA VAL A 46 -3.72 -10.81 -7.30
C VAL A 46 -2.68 -10.29 -8.26
N SER A 47 -3.09 -9.71 -9.41
CA SER A 47 -2.15 -9.11 -10.36
C SER A 47 -1.35 -7.98 -9.71
N PHE A 48 -2.02 -7.08 -9.00
CA PHE A 48 -1.39 -5.96 -8.31
C PHE A 48 -0.30 -6.39 -7.33
N TYR A 49 -0.60 -7.33 -6.42
CA TYR A 49 0.40 -7.79 -5.44
C TYR A 49 1.53 -8.59 -6.10
N ARG A 50 1.27 -9.27 -7.23
CA ARG A 50 2.33 -9.94 -8.00
C ARG A 50 3.29 -8.95 -8.63
N GLU A 51 2.77 -7.86 -9.18
CA GLU A 51 3.58 -6.77 -9.74
C GLU A 51 4.44 -6.12 -8.66
N LEU A 52 3.84 -5.75 -7.51
CA LEU A 52 4.59 -5.17 -6.39
C LEU A 52 5.75 -6.05 -5.91
N ARG A 53 5.51 -7.36 -5.81
CA ARG A 53 6.53 -8.32 -5.40
C ARG A 53 7.61 -8.53 -6.46
N ALA A 54 7.34 -8.25 -7.72
CA ALA A 54 8.30 -8.34 -8.80
C ALA A 54 9.28 -7.15 -8.84
N CYS A 55 8.88 -5.99 -8.33
CA CYS A 55 9.67 -4.74 -8.35
C CYS A 55 10.93 -4.76 -7.46
N LYS A 56 11.11 -5.75 -6.57
CA LYS A 56 12.31 -5.95 -5.73
C LYS A 56 12.87 -4.67 -5.08
N TYR A 57 12.07 -4.03 -4.22
CA TYR A 57 12.54 -2.87 -3.46
C TYR A 57 13.55 -3.26 -2.38
N ASP A 58 14.54 -2.39 -2.13
CA ASP A 58 15.48 -2.56 -1.03
C ASP A 58 14.82 -2.32 0.34
N ALA A 59 13.82 -1.43 0.37
CA ALA A 59 13.07 -1.06 1.56
C ALA A 59 11.69 -0.50 1.19
N VAL A 60 10.72 -0.67 2.07
CA VAL A 60 9.39 -0.06 1.98
C VAL A 60 9.15 0.79 3.21
N ILE A 61 8.63 2.00 3.02
CA ILE A 61 8.36 2.93 4.12
C ILE A 61 6.84 3.09 4.28
N ASP A 62 6.30 2.66 5.42
CA ASP A 62 4.92 2.94 5.83
C ASP A 62 4.86 4.18 6.75
N VAL A 63 4.49 5.31 6.15
CA VAL A 63 4.26 6.58 6.86
C VAL A 63 2.84 6.76 7.40
N GLN A 64 1.89 5.86 7.09
CA GLN A 64 0.51 6.01 7.57
C GLN A 64 0.32 5.47 8.99
N GLY A 65 1.09 4.45 9.39
CA GLY A 65 1.00 3.85 10.71
C GLY A 65 -0.35 3.17 11.01
N ARG A 66 -1.00 2.62 9.98
CA ARG A 66 -2.27 1.88 10.12
C ARG A 66 -2.04 0.41 9.84
N ILE A 67 -2.81 -0.48 10.46
CA ILE A 67 -2.66 -1.91 10.17
C ILE A 67 -3.02 -2.26 8.73
N LYS A 68 -4.03 -1.56 8.19
CA LYS A 68 -4.39 -1.71 6.77
C LYS A 68 -3.23 -1.36 5.83
N SER A 69 -2.42 -0.35 6.14
CA SER A 69 -1.25 -0.01 5.32
C SER A 69 -0.11 -0.99 5.56
N ALA A 70 0.13 -1.39 6.81
CA ALA A 70 1.16 -2.35 7.19
C ALA A 70 0.99 -3.70 6.47
N ARG A 71 -0.26 -4.17 6.31
CA ARG A 71 -0.56 -5.39 5.53
C ARG A 71 -0.17 -5.27 4.07
N VAL A 72 -0.36 -4.10 3.48
CA VAL A 72 -0.05 -3.86 2.06
C VAL A 72 1.45 -3.76 1.87
N THR A 73 2.15 -3.03 2.73
CA THR A 73 3.60 -2.87 2.68
C THR A 73 4.33 -4.18 2.94
N TRP A 74 3.81 -5.04 3.82
CA TRP A 74 4.35 -6.40 4.02
C TRP A 74 4.32 -7.27 2.74
N LEU A 75 3.31 -7.10 1.87
CA LEU A 75 3.15 -7.89 0.64
C LEU A 75 4.20 -7.57 -0.44
N PHE A 76 4.95 -6.48 -0.30
CA PHE A 76 6.09 -6.17 -1.17
C PHE A 76 7.24 -7.16 -1.00
N GLY A 77 7.34 -7.86 0.14
CA GLY A 77 8.39 -8.84 0.39
C GLY A 77 9.79 -8.24 0.61
N ALA A 78 9.86 -6.96 0.99
CA ALA A 78 11.07 -6.23 1.35
C ALA A 78 11.01 -5.79 2.82
N PRO A 79 12.14 -5.40 3.44
CA PRO A 79 12.14 -4.79 4.77
C PRO A 79 11.19 -3.59 4.83
N VAL A 80 10.26 -3.61 5.79
CA VAL A 80 9.28 -2.53 6.01
C VAL A 80 9.71 -1.70 7.20
N TYR A 81 9.80 -0.39 7.00
CA TYR A 81 10.08 0.61 8.03
C TYR A 81 8.84 1.48 8.21
N GLY A 82 8.41 1.69 9.45
CA GLY A 82 7.23 2.49 9.71
C GLY A 82 7.11 2.84 11.19
N LEU A 83 5.96 3.42 11.54
CA LEU A 83 5.63 3.71 12.92
C LEU A 83 5.40 2.43 13.72
N ASP A 84 5.65 2.49 15.02
CA ASP A 84 5.40 1.38 15.94
C ASP A 84 3.92 1.00 15.95
N ALA A 85 3.63 -0.30 16.10
CA ALA A 85 2.26 -0.82 16.14
C ALA A 85 1.40 -0.18 17.25
N GLN A 86 2.02 0.30 18.33
CA GLN A 86 1.34 1.01 19.42
C GLN A 86 0.71 2.35 18.98
N VAL A 87 1.14 2.91 17.85
CA VAL A 87 0.60 4.16 17.30
C VAL A 87 -0.63 3.90 16.40
N ALA A 88 -0.89 2.64 16.04
CA ALA A 88 -2.02 2.28 15.18
C ALA A 88 -3.35 2.41 15.93
N THR A 89 -4.22 3.31 15.48
CA THR A 89 -5.52 3.60 16.11
C THR A 89 -6.72 3.17 15.27
N ASP A 90 -6.52 2.40 14.20
CA ASP A 90 -7.61 2.00 13.33
C ASP A 90 -8.45 0.86 13.91
N SER A 91 -9.69 0.71 13.42
CA SER A 91 -10.66 -0.27 13.91
C SER A 91 -10.17 -1.73 13.90
N ASP A 92 -9.12 -2.00 13.11
CA ASP A 92 -8.56 -3.33 12.94
C ASP A 92 -7.43 -3.59 13.95
N THR A 93 -6.96 -2.58 14.70
CA THR A 93 -5.97 -2.67 15.78
C THR A 93 -6.19 -3.82 16.75
N PRO A 94 -7.39 -4.04 17.30
CA PRO A 94 -7.60 -5.11 18.27
C PRO A 94 -7.38 -6.54 17.74
N LEU A 95 -7.25 -6.74 16.43
CA LEU A 95 -7.01 -8.06 15.84
C LEU A 95 -5.52 -8.45 15.79
N PHE A 96 -4.62 -7.54 16.16
CA PHE A 96 -3.18 -7.70 15.96
C PHE A 96 -2.33 -7.31 17.19
N ILE A 97 -2.97 -7.04 18.33
CA ILE A 97 -2.33 -6.82 19.65
C ILE A 97 -2.79 -7.94 20.59
#